data_AF-A0A315X9G7-F1
#
_entry.id   AF-A0A315X9G7-F1
#
_cell.length_a   1.000
_cell.length_b   1.000
_cell.length_c   1.000
_cell.angle_alpha   90.00
_cell.angle_beta   90.00
_cell.angle_gamma   90.00
#
_symmetry.space_group_name_H-M   'P 1'
#
loop_
_entity.id
_entity.type
_entity.pdbx_description
1 polymer ?
#
loop_
_entity_poly.entity_id
_entity_poly.type
_entity_poly.pdbx_seq_one_letter_code
_entity_poly.pdbx_strand_id
1 'polypeptide(L)'
;MNPASYPGNMGELEFVEAYARSAVRKPQMAADAALGRLVFAEAGDRAILAGLIGQELAEACRRLVAVWGALSDRRYAVARSLLRPLPGAAEWRVFIQQAATFTPEQTIRELSLDGDALEWARALRAQPDLDELTGLVAAAETGNPMLLIPGLDRRQVPDQCWLAGIDAGGESVASSFGAGESDATTLADITADLCGIARGFLMSYVDARRTAGRRP
;
A
#
# COMPACT_ATOMS: atom_id res chain seq x y z
N MET A 1 -34.86 4.98 8.65
CA MET A 1 -33.76 5.03 7.66
C MET A 1 -32.87 3.85 7.91
N ASN A 2 -32.72 2.92 6.97
CA ASN A 2 -31.69 1.90 7.11
C ASN A 2 -30.34 2.63 7.17
N PRO A 3 -29.52 2.45 8.22
CA PRO A 3 -28.16 2.95 8.20
C PRO A 3 -27.49 2.37 6.95
N ALA A 4 -26.84 3.21 6.15
CA ALA A 4 -26.19 2.76 4.92
C ALA A 4 -25.24 1.61 5.26
N SER A 5 -25.59 0.41 4.80
CA SER A 5 -24.83 -0.80 5.07
C SER A 5 -23.66 -0.88 4.09
N TYR A 6 -22.46 -1.08 4.60
CA TYR A 6 -21.27 -1.34 3.79
C TYR A 6 -21.29 -2.80 3.29
N PRO A 7 -20.43 -3.18 2.32
CA PRO A 7 -20.36 -4.56 1.82
C PRO A 7 -20.35 -5.60 2.95
N GLY A 8 -21.12 -6.67 2.80
CA GLY A 8 -21.30 -7.67 3.86
C GLY A 8 -22.29 -7.26 4.96
N ASN A 9 -23.11 -6.23 4.74
CA ASN A 9 -24.05 -5.66 5.72
C ASN A 9 -23.37 -5.10 6.98
N MET A 10 -22.11 -4.68 6.86
CA MET A 10 -21.32 -4.17 7.98
C MET A 10 -21.69 -2.73 8.34
N GLY A 11 -21.55 -2.41 9.62
CA GLY A 11 -21.51 -1.02 10.09
C GLY A 11 -20.19 -0.33 9.67
N GLU A 12 -20.12 1.01 9.77
CA GLU A 12 -18.92 1.77 9.36
C GLU A 12 -17.64 1.29 10.04
N LEU A 13 -17.62 1.23 11.37
CA LEU A 13 -16.42 0.85 12.12
C LEU A 13 -16.03 -0.62 11.90
N GLU A 14 -17.03 -1.48 11.74
CA GLU A 14 -16.82 -2.90 11.40
C GLU A 14 -16.19 -3.04 10.01
N PHE A 15 -16.67 -2.27 9.03
CA PHE A 15 -16.07 -2.23 7.70
C PHE A 15 -14.64 -1.72 7.74
N VAL A 16 -14.35 -0.63 8.48
CA VAL A 16 -12.98 -0.09 8.58
C VAL A 16 -12.03 -1.08 9.23
N GLU A 17 -12.45 -1.77 10.29
CA GLU A 17 -11.67 -2.83 10.93
C GLU A 17 -11.45 -4.02 9.97
N ALA A 18 -12.49 -4.45 9.25
CA ALA A 18 -12.38 -5.51 8.25
C ALA A 18 -11.43 -5.11 7.13
N TYR A 19 -11.50 -3.87 6.64
CA TYR A 19 -10.61 -3.32 5.61
C TYR A 19 -9.16 -3.34 6.08
N ALA A 20 -8.87 -2.89 7.30
CA ALA A 20 -7.54 -2.94 7.89
C ALA A 20 -7.01 -4.38 8.00
N ARG A 21 -7.86 -5.32 8.44
CA ARG A 21 -7.47 -6.72 8.67
C ARG A 21 -7.33 -7.55 7.40
N SER A 22 -7.98 -7.15 6.32
CA SER A 22 -8.00 -7.89 5.05
C SER A 22 -7.35 -7.09 3.92
N ALA A 23 -8.01 -6.04 3.45
CA ALA A 23 -7.62 -5.29 2.26
C ALA A 23 -6.23 -4.63 2.39
N VAL A 24 -5.88 -4.10 3.56
CA VAL A 24 -4.55 -3.52 3.82
C VAL A 24 -3.52 -4.60 4.15
N ARG A 25 -3.93 -5.74 4.71
CA ARG A 25 -3.03 -6.84 5.07
C ARG A 25 -2.67 -7.74 3.87
N LYS A 26 -3.55 -7.81 2.88
CA LYS A 26 -3.43 -8.69 1.71
C LYS A 26 -2.07 -8.54 1.01
N PRO A 27 -1.57 -7.33 0.70
CA PRO A 27 -0.31 -7.20 -0.03
C PRO A 27 0.88 -7.77 0.74
N GLN A 28 0.98 -7.50 2.04
CA GLN A 28 1.97 -8.13 2.91
C GLN A 28 1.89 -9.66 2.86
N MET A 29 0.69 -10.24 3.05
CA MET A 29 0.55 -11.71 3.06
C MET A 29 0.90 -12.35 1.71
N ALA A 30 0.57 -11.68 0.60
CA ALA A 30 0.91 -12.14 -0.73
C ALA A 30 2.42 -12.05 -1.00
N ALA A 31 3.06 -10.93 -0.61
CA ALA A 31 4.51 -10.74 -0.68
C ALA A 31 5.27 -11.79 0.16
N ASP A 32 4.86 -12.00 1.41
CA ASP A 32 5.46 -13.00 2.32
C ASP A 32 5.35 -14.42 1.74
N ALA A 33 4.20 -14.75 1.16
CA ALA A 33 3.97 -16.06 0.53
C ALA A 33 4.81 -16.24 -0.75
N ALA A 34 4.98 -15.19 -1.54
CA ALA A 34 5.84 -15.20 -2.72
C ALA A 34 7.32 -15.32 -2.33
N LEU A 35 7.76 -14.57 -1.32
CA LEU A 35 9.13 -14.63 -0.80
C LEU A 35 9.45 -16.02 -0.24
N GLY A 36 8.54 -16.62 0.54
CA GLY A 36 8.72 -17.97 1.07
C GLY A 36 8.84 -19.05 -0.01
N ARG A 37 8.27 -18.84 -1.20
CA ARG A 37 8.42 -19.74 -2.36
C ARG A 37 9.67 -19.46 -3.17
N LEU A 38 10.14 -18.21 -3.20
CA LEU A 38 11.28 -17.76 -4.00
C LEU A 38 12.54 -18.56 -3.70
N VAL A 39 12.78 -18.88 -2.42
CA VAL A 39 13.92 -19.67 -1.93
C VAL A 39 14.05 -21.03 -2.62
N PHE A 40 12.92 -21.66 -2.96
CA PHE A 40 12.88 -23.01 -3.55
C PHE A 40 12.60 -23.01 -5.06
N ALA A 41 12.37 -21.84 -5.65
CA ALA A 41 11.96 -21.72 -7.03
C ALA A 41 13.15 -21.85 -8.00
N GLU A 42 12.88 -22.35 -9.21
CA GLU A 42 13.84 -22.30 -10.32
C GLU A 42 14.03 -20.85 -10.80
N ALA A 43 15.12 -20.62 -11.52
CA ALA A 43 15.59 -19.28 -11.85
C ALA A 43 14.50 -18.41 -12.56
N GLY A 44 13.77 -18.97 -13.53
CA GLY A 44 12.69 -18.24 -14.23
C GLY A 44 11.51 -17.90 -13.31
N ASP A 45 11.13 -18.82 -12.42
CA ASP A 45 10.05 -18.62 -11.47
C ASP A 45 10.42 -17.58 -10.38
N ARG A 46 11.71 -17.48 -10.01
CA ARG A 46 12.20 -16.46 -9.07
C ARG A 46 11.92 -15.05 -9.55
N ALA A 47 12.18 -14.75 -10.81
CA ALA A 47 11.91 -13.42 -11.37
C ALA A 47 10.40 -13.12 -11.42
N ILE A 48 9.56 -14.12 -11.70
CA ILE A 48 8.10 -13.98 -11.63
C ILE A 48 7.66 -13.68 -10.19
N LEU A 49 8.19 -14.43 -9.21
CA LEU A 49 7.88 -14.21 -7.79
C LEU A 49 8.35 -12.83 -7.29
N ALA A 50 9.55 -12.39 -7.66
CA ALA A 50 10.04 -11.03 -7.38
C ALA A 50 9.13 -9.98 -8.03
N GLY A 51 8.68 -10.23 -9.26
CA GLY A 51 7.70 -9.41 -9.97
C GLY A 51 6.36 -9.27 -9.22
N LEU A 52 5.85 -10.38 -8.69
CA LEU A 52 4.64 -10.39 -7.86
C LEU A 52 4.83 -9.58 -6.57
N ILE A 53 5.98 -9.70 -5.91
CA ILE A 53 6.30 -8.90 -4.72
C ILE A 53 6.30 -7.40 -5.08
N GLY A 54 6.89 -7.01 -6.21
CA GLY A 54 6.85 -5.62 -6.70
C GLY A 54 5.43 -5.11 -7.00
N GLN A 55 4.52 -5.98 -7.47
CA GLN A 55 3.10 -5.63 -7.64
C GLN A 55 2.39 -5.40 -6.31
N GLU A 56 2.63 -6.25 -5.32
CA GLU A 56 2.04 -6.11 -3.99
C GLU A 56 2.60 -4.87 -3.27
N LEU A 57 3.87 -4.52 -3.47
CA LEU A 57 4.42 -3.24 -3.00
C LEU A 57 3.66 -2.05 -3.58
N ALA A 58 3.40 -2.06 -4.90
CA ALA A 58 2.63 -1.00 -5.54
C ALA A 58 1.19 -0.89 -4.99
N GLU A 59 0.53 -2.03 -4.71
CA GLU A 59 -0.78 -2.01 -4.05
C GLU A 59 -0.69 -1.48 -2.62
N ALA A 60 0.33 -1.86 -1.84
CA ALA A 60 0.55 -1.38 -0.48
C ALA A 60 0.72 0.15 -0.44
N CYS A 61 1.51 0.71 -1.36
CA CYS A 61 1.65 2.17 -1.53
C CYS A 61 0.29 2.84 -1.75
N ARG A 62 -0.49 2.34 -2.71
CA ARG A 62 -1.81 2.92 -3.05
C ARG A 62 -2.81 2.78 -1.89
N ARG A 63 -2.79 1.66 -1.18
CA ARG A 63 -3.61 1.43 0.02
C ARG A 63 -3.26 2.41 1.14
N LEU A 64 -1.97 2.66 1.38
CA LEU A 64 -1.51 3.63 2.37
C LEU A 64 -2.00 5.05 2.04
N VAL A 65 -1.92 5.48 0.77
CA VAL A 65 -2.47 6.79 0.35
C VAL A 65 -3.99 6.83 0.52
N ALA A 66 -4.70 5.73 0.22
CA ALA A 66 -6.14 5.67 0.42
C ALA A 66 -6.51 5.85 1.90
N VAL A 67 -5.75 5.23 2.81
CA VAL A 67 -5.89 5.40 4.25
C VAL A 67 -5.59 6.83 4.67
N TRP A 68 -4.47 7.38 4.23
CA TRP A 68 -4.09 8.77 4.50
C TRP A 68 -5.21 9.74 4.10
N GLY A 69 -5.66 9.68 2.84
CA GLY A 69 -6.72 10.55 2.33
C GLY A 69 -8.07 10.37 3.03
N ALA A 70 -8.43 9.14 3.42
CA ALA A 70 -9.66 8.88 4.16
C ALA A 70 -9.63 9.41 5.60
N LEU A 71 -8.45 9.53 6.21
CA LEU A 71 -8.27 10.02 7.56
C LEU A 71 -8.05 11.54 7.60
N SER A 72 -7.28 12.11 6.67
CA SER A 72 -7.02 13.55 6.59
C SER A 72 -8.23 14.35 6.10
N ASP A 73 -9.04 13.79 5.19
CA ASP A 73 -10.26 14.44 4.69
C ASP A 73 -11.54 13.78 5.21
N ARG A 74 -12.09 14.36 6.28
CA ARG A 74 -13.32 13.90 6.95
C ARG A 74 -14.62 14.43 6.34
N ARG A 75 -14.60 15.01 5.13
CA ARG A 75 -15.83 15.42 4.42
C ARG A 75 -16.80 14.27 4.19
N TYR A 76 -16.28 13.05 4.12
CA TYR A 76 -17.06 11.81 4.02
C TYR A 76 -16.65 10.83 5.13
N ALA A 77 -17.56 9.91 5.45
CA ALA A 77 -17.27 8.75 6.30
C ALA A 77 -16.03 7.97 5.81
N VAL A 78 -15.22 7.46 6.72
CA VAL A 78 -13.94 6.79 6.38
C VAL A 78 -14.18 5.61 5.47
N ALA A 79 -15.14 4.77 5.85
CA ALA A 79 -15.53 3.60 5.06
C ALA A 79 -15.96 3.98 3.64
N ARG A 80 -16.66 5.12 3.48
CA ARG A 80 -17.07 5.60 2.15
C ARG A 80 -15.87 6.07 1.33
N SER A 81 -14.88 6.72 1.94
CA SER A 81 -13.64 7.13 1.27
C SER A 81 -12.80 5.92 0.85
N LEU A 82 -12.69 4.90 1.71
CA LEU A 82 -11.94 3.66 1.44
C LEU A 82 -12.57 2.78 0.34
N LEU A 83 -13.84 2.99 0.00
CA LEU A 83 -14.52 2.31 -1.10
C LEU A 83 -14.25 2.95 -2.48
N ARG A 84 -13.58 4.09 -2.54
CA ARG A 84 -13.21 4.74 -3.81
C ARG A 84 -12.10 3.93 -4.52
N PRO A 85 -11.94 4.12 -5.84
CA PRO A 85 -10.76 3.61 -6.54
C PRO A 85 -9.47 3.98 -5.81
N LEU A 86 -8.50 3.08 -5.82
CA LEU A 86 -7.22 3.31 -5.17
C LEU A 86 -6.51 4.52 -5.80
N PRO A 87 -5.92 5.42 -4.99
CA PRO A 87 -5.19 6.59 -5.48
C PRO A 87 -4.08 6.23 -6.47
N GLY A 88 -3.76 7.15 -7.37
CA GLY A 88 -2.76 6.99 -8.41
C GLY A 88 -1.43 7.65 -8.06
N ALA A 89 -0.59 7.83 -9.07
CA ALA A 89 0.73 8.43 -8.94
C ALA A 89 0.66 9.92 -8.55
N ALA A 90 -0.38 10.64 -8.95
CA ALA A 90 -0.56 12.04 -8.58
C ALA A 90 -0.75 12.20 -7.07
N GLU A 91 -1.67 11.43 -6.49
CA GLU A 91 -1.92 11.44 -5.05
C GLU A 91 -0.72 10.87 -4.26
N TRP A 92 -0.02 9.86 -4.79
CA TRP A 92 1.22 9.34 -4.21
C TRP A 92 2.27 10.44 -4.05
N ARG A 93 2.52 11.26 -5.09
CA ARG A 93 3.51 12.35 -5.02
C ARG A 93 3.16 13.39 -3.97
N VAL A 94 1.88 13.74 -3.83
CA VAL A 94 1.43 14.66 -2.79
C VAL A 94 1.64 14.05 -1.41
N PHE A 95 1.27 12.77 -1.25
CA PHE A 95 1.44 12.04 0.00
C PHE A 95 2.91 11.95 0.44
N ILE A 96 3.83 11.54 -0.43
CA ILE A 96 5.25 11.41 -0.05
C ILE A 96 5.87 12.77 0.31
N GLN A 97 5.45 13.85 -0.35
CA GLN A 97 5.88 15.21 0.03
C GLN A 97 5.39 15.57 1.43
N GLN A 98 4.16 15.21 1.78
CA GLN A 98 3.61 15.42 3.13
C GLN A 98 4.33 14.54 4.16
N ALA A 99 4.50 13.25 3.89
CA ALA A 99 5.23 12.32 4.76
C ALA A 99 6.70 12.77 4.98
N ALA A 100 7.31 13.41 3.97
CA ALA A 100 8.66 13.94 4.04
C ALA A 100 8.77 15.29 4.76
N THR A 101 7.68 16.03 4.94
CA THR A 101 7.70 17.37 5.54
C THR A 101 7.10 17.43 6.94
N PHE A 102 6.11 16.59 7.23
CA PHE A 102 5.44 16.60 8.51
C PHE A 102 6.29 15.94 9.58
N THR A 103 6.34 16.54 10.78
CA THR A 103 6.79 15.81 11.97
C THR A 103 5.77 14.73 12.33
N PRO A 104 6.15 13.68 13.07
CA PRO A 104 5.19 12.67 13.52
C PRO A 104 3.96 13.25 14.22
N GLU A 105 4.14 14.31 15.01
CA GLU A 105 3.06 15.02 15.70
C GLU A 105 2.18 15.84 14.76
N GLN A 106 2.74 16.37 13.66
CA GLN A 106 1.94 17.02 12.61
C GLN A 106 1.13 15.98 11.84
N THR A 107 1.70 14.82 11.54
CA THR A 107 1.01 13.70 10.90
C THR A 107 -0.22 13.24 11.69
N ILE A 108 -0.09 12.95 12.98
CA ILE A 108 -1.27 12.52 13.76
C ILE A 108 -2.35 13.60 13.83
N ARG A 109 -1.96 14.88 13.87
CA ARG A 109 -2.90 16.01 13.84
C ARG A 109 -3.63 16.10 12.50
N GLU A 110 -2.91 15.99 11.39
CA GLU A 110 -3.49 15.95 10.04
C GLU A 110 -4.52 14.83 9.92
N LEU A 111 -4.17 13.63 10.41
CA LEU A 111 -5.03 12.45 10.33
C LEU A 111 -6.17 12.46 11.38
N SER A 112 -6.23 13.48 12.24
CA SER A 112 -7.17 13.56 13.36
C SER A 112 -7.14 12.29 14.24
N LEU A 113 -5.93 11.85 14.60
CA LEU A 113 -5.66 10.68 15.44
C LEU A 113 -5.06 11.10 16.79
N ASP A 114 -5.21 10.22 17.78
CA ASP A 114 -4.66 10.40 19.14
C ASP A 114 -3.21 9.91 19.24
N GLY A 115 -2.61 10.04 20.43
CA GLY A 115 -1.20 9.72 20.70
C GLY A 115 -0.78 8.28 20.40
N ASP A 116 -1.72 7.33 20.42
CA ASP A 116 -1.47 5.92 20.09
C ASP A 116 -1.03 5.74 18.63
N ALA A 117 -1.31 6.71 17.75
CA ALA A 117 -0.89 6.68 16.35
C ALA A 117 0.56 7.16 16.13
N LEU A 118 1.22 7.68 17.17
CA LEU A 118 2.52 8.36 17.05
C LEU A 118 3.65 7.41 16.60
N GLU A 119 3.60 6.14 17.01
CA GLU A 119 4.57 5.14 16.56
C GLU A 119 4.52 4.91 15.04
N TRP A 120 3.32 4.86 14.47
CA TRP A 120 3.11 4.68 13.03
C TRP A 120 3.52 5.92 12.24
N ALA A 121 3.29 7.11 12.80
CA ALA A 121 3.77 8.36 12.22
C ALA A 121 5.31 8.45 12.21
N ARG A 122 5.97 7.94 13.26
CA ARG A 122 7.44 7.82 13.30
C ARG A 122 7.95 6.80 12.30
N ALA A 123 7.30 5.64 12.21
CA ALA A 123 7.63 4.60 11.25
C ALA A 123 7.52 5.13 9.80
N LEU A 124 6.43 5.85 9.49
CA LEU A 124 6.26 6.49 8.18
C LEU A 124 7.37 7.50 7.90
N ARG A 125 7.71 8.35 8.87
CA ARG A 125 8.77 9.36 8.71
C ARG A 125 10.16 8.75 8.51
N ALA A 126 10.36 7.53 9.01
CA ALA A 126 11.62 6.79 8.90
C ALA A 126 11.75 5.98 7.61
N GLN A 127 10.71 5.91 6.77
CA GLN A 127 10.78 5.20 5.49
C GLN A 127 11.74 5.92 4.54
N PRO A 128 12.78 5.23 4.04
CA PRO A 128 13.70 5.80 3.05
C PRO A 128 13.05 5.81 1.65
N ASP A 129 13.47 6.76 0.81
CA ASP A 129 13.39 6.72 -0.65
C ASP A 129 11.99 6.39 -1.24
N LEU A 130 10.92 6.85 -0.57
CA LEU A 130 9.53 6.65 -1.04
C LEU A 130 9.28 7.23 -2.44
N ASP A 131 10.07 8.20 -2.88
CA ASP A 131 9.98 8.76 -4.23
C ASP A 131 10.38 7.76 -5.33
N GLU A 132 11.28 6.81 -5.03
CA GLU A 132 11.69 5.76 -5.98
C GLU A 132 10.51 4.83 -6.34
N LEU A 133 9.53 4.69 -5.45
CA LEU A 133 8.34 3.87 -5.66
C LEU A 133 7.30 4.51 -6.61
N THR A 134 7.51 5.77 -7.01
CA THR A 134 6.56 6.52 -7.87
C THR A 134 6.32 5.81 -9.19
N GLY A 135 7.35 5.22 -9.80
CA GLY A 135 7.22 4.48 -11.06
C GLY A 135 6.34 3.24 -10.92
N LEU A 136 6.47 2.50 -9.82
CA LEU A 136 5.66 1.32 -9.52
C LEU A 136 4.19 1.68 -9.33
N VAL A 137 3.91 2.74 -8.56
CA VAL A 137 2.55 3.23 -8.37
C VAL A 137 1.91 3.65 -9.69
N ALA A 138 2.66 4.37 -10.53
CA ALA A 138 2.18 4.83 -11.83
C ALA A 138 1.88 3.66 -12.78
N ALA A 139 2.73 2.62 -12.80
CA ALA A 139 2.44 1.41 -13.58
C ALA A 139 1.20 0.67 -13.05
N ALA A 140 1.03 0.56 -11.72
CA ALA A 140 -0.10 -0.13 -11.10
C ALA A 140 -1.43 0.63 -11.21
N GLU A 141 -1.41 1.96 -11.36
CA GLU A 141 -2.58 2.82 -11.54
C GLU A 141 -3.46 2.37 -12.71
N THR A 142 -2.83 1.82 -13.75
CA THR A 142 -3.43 1.35 -15.00
C THR A 142 -4.44 0.21 -14.83
N GLY A 143 -4.46 -0.44 -13.66
CA GLY A 143 -5.44 -1.48 -13.29
C GLY A 143 -5.13 -2.87 -13.86
N ASN A 144 -4.26 -2.98 -14.85
CA ASN A 144 -3.74 -4.24 -15.37
C ASN A 144 -2.26 -4.09 -15.76
N PRO A 145 -1.36 -3.88 -14.77
CA PRO A 145 0.04 -3.72 -15.06
C PRO A 145 0.65 -5.02 -15.61
N MET A 146 1.44 -4.90 -16.66
CA MET A 146 2.20 -5.98 -17.26
C MET A 146 3.51 -6.18 -16.51
N LEU A 147 3.76 -7.40 -16.05
CA LEU A 147 5.08 -7.82 -15.59
C LEU A 147 5.89 -8.30 -16.80
N LEU A 148 6.99 -7.61 -17.09
CA LEU A 148 7.90 -7.95 -18.18
C LEU A 148 9.25 -8.40 -17.60
N ILE A 149 9.70 -9.58 -18.03
CA ILE A 149 10.97 -10.18 -17.62
C ILE A 149 11.74 -10.51 -18.90
N PRO A 150 12.51 -9.56 -19.45
CA PRO A 150 13.25 -9.77 -20.70
C PRO A 150 14.22 -10.95 -20.59
N GLY A 151 14.17 -11.89 -21.53
CA GLY A 151 15.08 -13.07 -21.54
C GLY A 151 14.59 -14.27 -20.72
N LEU A 152 13.39 -14.21 -20.13
CA LEU A 152 12.76 -15.33 -19.43
C LEU A 152 12.66 -16.58 -20.33
N ASP A 153 12.37 -16.39 -21.62
CA ASP A 153 12.31 -17.43 -22.65
C ASP A 153 13.66 -18.12 -22.91
N ARG A 154 14.76 -17.41 -22.68
CA ARG A 154 16.13 -17.89 -22.91
C ARG A 154 16.75 -18.55 -21.68
N ARG A 155 15.98 -18.72 -20.59
CA ARG A 155 16.47 -19.15 -19.27
C ARG A 155 17.65 -18.29 -18.77
N GLN A 156 17.78 -17.07 -19.29
CA GLN A 156 18.65 -16.05 -18.76
C GLN A 156 17.78 -15.21 -17.86
N VAL A 157 17.90 -15.41 -16.55
CA VAL A 157 17.16 -14.58 -15.60
C VAL A 157 17.82 -13.22 -15.59
N PRO A 158 17.14 -12.17 -16.06
CA PRO A 158 17.68 -10.83 -15.98
C PRO A 158 17.79 -10.41 -14.52
N ASP A 159 18.73 -9.53 -14.21
CA ASP A 159 18.85 -8.95 -12.86
C ASP A 159 17.68 -8.02 -12.52
N GLN A 160 16.81 -7.71 -13.48
CA GLN A 160 15.71 -6.76 -13.34
C GLN A 160 14.39 -7.26 -13.92
N CYS A 161 13.31 -7.01 -13.19
CA CYS A 161 11.94 -7.10 -13.63
C CYS A 161 11.38 -5.71 -13.94
N TRP A 162 10.39 -5.65 -14.82
CA TRP A 162 9.72 -4.40 -15.18
C TRP A 162 8.23 -4.51 -14.91
N LEU A 163 7.68 -3.53 -14.21
CA LEU A 163 6.24 -3.32 -14.14
C LEU A 163 5.88 -2.20 -15.12
N ALA A 164 5.05 -2.51 -16.10
CA ALA A 164 4.68 -1.58 -17.17
C ALA A 164 3.17 -1.45 -17.31
N GLY A 165 2.71 -0.31 -17.83
CA GLY A 165 1.31 -0.05 -18.12
C GLY A 165 1.15 1.14 -19.04
N ILE A 166 -0.10 1.46 -19.37
CA ILE A 166 -0.49 2.63 -20.15
C ILE A 166 -1.32 3.55 -19.26
N ASP A 167 -0.92 4.81 -19.13
CA ASP A 167 -1.66 5.79 -18.33
C ASP A 167 -2.96 6.24 -19.00
N ALA A 168 -3.73 7.10 -18.32
CA ALA A 168 -4.99 7.63 -18.86
C ALA A 168 -4.83 8.48 -20.13
N GLY A 169 -3.62 8.98 -20.42
CA GLY A 169 -3.27 9.73 -21.62
C GLY A 169 -2.83 8.86 -22.79
N GLY A 170 -2.66 7.54 -22.58
CA GLY A 170 -2.14 6.63 -23.59
C GLY A 170 -0.62 6.53 -23.62
N GLU A 171 0.08 7.16 -22.66
CA GLU A 171 1.53 7.13 -22.58
C GLU A 171 2.02 5.88 -21.83
N SER A 172 3.15 5.33 -22.28
CA SER A 172 3.78 4.17 -21.64
C SER A 172 4.45 4.57 -20.34
N VAL A 173 4.11 3.87 -19.27
CA VAL A 173 4.75 4.00 -17.96
C VAL A 173 5.40 2.68 -17.61
N ALA A 174 6.67 2.70 -17.22
CA ALA A 174 7.38 1.51 -16.78
C ALA A 174 8.33 1.83 -15.62
N SER A 175 8.50 0.85 -14.73
CA SER A 175 9.43 0.93 -13.61
C SER A 175 10.15 -0.41 -13.48
N SER A 176 11.48 -0.35 -13.37
CA SER A 176 12.34 -1.51 -13.18
C SER A 176 12.71 -1.68 -11.71
N PHE A 177 12.86 -2.92 -11.27
CA PHE A 177 13.34 -3.29 -9.94
C PHE A 177 14.14 -4.59 -10.01
N GLY A 178 15.00 -4.81 -9.02
CA GLY A 178 15.84 -6.00 -8.97
C GLY A 178 15.03 -7.30 -8.86
N ALA A 179 15.47 -8.32 -9.57
CA ALA A 179 14.86 -9.66 -9.56
C ALA A 179 15.61 -10.64 -8.62
N GLY A 180 16.66 -10.16 -7.95
CA GLY A 180 17.46 -10.95 -7.02
C GLY A 180 16.71 -11.23 -5.72
N GLU A 181 17.17 -12.26 -4.99
CA GLU A 181 16.58 -12.64 -3.69
C GLU A 181 16.70 -11.51 -2.65
N SER A 182 17.84 -10.81 -2.63
CA SER A 182 18.05 -9.65 -1.76
C SER A 182 17.06 -8.53 -2.08
N ASP A 183 16.87 -8.23 -3.37
CA ASP A 183 15.93 -7.20 -3.81
C ASP A 183 14.49 -7.60 -3.47
N ALA A 184 14.12 -8.85 -3.73
CA ALA A 184 12.80 -9.38 -3.38
C ALA A 184 12.52 -9.32 -1.88
N THR A 185 13.52 -9.58 -1.04
CA THR A 185 13.42 -9.44 0.42
C THR A 185 13.19 -7.98 0.79
N THR A 186 13.97 -7.04 0.24
CA THR A 186 13.80 -5.60 0.48
C THR A 186 12.41 -5.12 0.05
N LEU A 187 11.92 -5.54 -1.12
CA LEU A 187 10.58 -5.19 -1.58
C LEU A 187 9.49 -5.72 -0.65
N ALA A 188 9.64 -6.95 -0.13
CA ALA A 188 8.70 -7.55 0.81
C ALA A 188 8.71 -6.83 2.17
N ASP A 189 9.90 -6.47 2.68
CA ASP A 189 10.04 -5.72 3.93
C ASP A 189 9.37 -4.34 3.83
N ILE A 190 9.61 -3.59 2.76
CA ILE A 190 8.94 -2.30 2.52
C ILE A 190 7.42 -2.52 2.42
N THR A 191 6.97 -3.57 1.72
CA THR A 191 5.54 -3.90 1.62
C THR A 191 4.93 -4.12 3.01
N ALA A 192 5.61 -4.88 3.87
CA ALA A 192 5.17 -5.16 5.24
C ALA A 192 5.11 -3.88 6.08
N ASP A 193 6.11 -3.01 5.99
CA ASP A 193 6.16 -1.73 6.69
C ASP A 193 4.99 -0.82 6.29
N LEU A 194 4.78 -0.60 4.99
CA LEU A 194 3.68 0.25 4.50
C LEU A 194 2.31 -0.30 4.88
N CYS A 195 2.12 -1.62 4.82
CA CYS A 195 0.90 -2.28 5.30
C CYS A 195 0.73 -2.11 6.82
N GLY A 196 1.81 -2.25 7.58
CA GLY A 196 1.84 -2.06 9.04
C GLY A 196 1.43 -0.65 9.44
N ILE A 197 2.03 0.37 8.81
CA ILE A 197 1.71 1.78 9.03
C ILE A 197 0.25 2.07 8.72
N ALA A 198 -0.23 1.67 7.54
CA ALA A 198 -1.62 1.90 7.12
C ALA A 198 -2.63 1.25 8.09
N ARG A 199 -2.33 0.02 8.53
CA ARG A 199 -3.14 -0.67 9.53
C ARG A 199 -3.11 0.03 10.88
N GLY A 200 -1.93 0.45 11.33
CA GLY A 200 -1.74 1.19 12.57
C GLY A 200 -2.64 2.40 12.64
N PHE A 201 -2.61 3.26 11.61
CA PHE A 201 -3.49 4.43 11.54
C PHE A 201 -4.98 4.09 11.56
N LEU A 202 -5.43 3.08 10.81
CA LEU A 202 -6.84 2.68 10.81
C LEU A 202 -7.27 2.10 12.15
N MET A 203 -6.42 1.31 12.81
CA MET A 203 -6.76 0.71 14.11
C MET A 203 -6.79 1.78 15.20
N SER A 204 -5.85 2.72 15.22
CA SER A 204 -5.91 3.89 16.13
C SER A 204 -7.21 4.68 15.94
N TYR A 205 -7.65 4.86 14.69
CA TYR A 205 -8.96 5.48 14.41
C TYR A 205 -10.15 4.66 14.96
N VAL A 206 -10.17 3.35 14.72
CA VAL A 206 -11.25 2.47 15.18
C VAL A 206 -11.33 2.48 16.71
N ASP A 207 -10.20 2.39 17.40
CA ASP A 207 -10.13 2.35 18.85
C ASP A 207 -10.60 3.68 19.46
N ALA A 208 -10.14 4.82 18.94
CA ALA A 208 -10.60 6.14 19.37
C ALA A 208 -12.12 6.33 19.19
N ARG A 209 -12.71 5.81 18.10
CA ARG A 209 -14.16 5.90 17.87
C ARG A 209 -14.96 4.98 18.80
N ARG A 210 -14.42 3.81 19.14
CA ARG A 210 -15.05 2.86 20.08
C ARG A 210 -15.04 3.39 21.51
N THR A 211 -13.96 4.04 21.94
CA THR A 211 -13.86 4.64 23.28
C THR A 211 -14.71 5.90 23.41
N ALA A 212 -14.79 6.74 22.37
CA ALA A 212 -15.66 7.92 22.37
C ALA A 212 -17.16 7.58 22.53
N GLY A 213 -17.60 6.40 22.05
CA GLY A 213 -18.96 5.89 22.22
C GLY A 213 -19.23 5.25 23.60
N ARG A 214 -18.19 5.00 24.40
CA ARG A 214 -18.26 4.49 25.77
C ARG A 214 -17.93 5.61 26.75
N ARG A 215 -18.80 6.61 26.87
CA ARG A 215 -18.76 7.47 28.06
C ARG A 215 -19.32 6.68 29.26
N PRO A 216 -18.72 6.78 30.45
CA PRO A 216 -19.30 6.22 31.68
C PRO A 216 -20.67 6.84 32.00
#